data_AF-A0A6V8R6I6-F1
#
_entry.id   AF-A0A6V8R6I6-F1
#
_cell.length_a   1.000
_cell.length_b   1.000
_cell.length_c   1.000
_cell.angle_alpha   90.00
_cell.angle_beta   90.00
_cell.angle_gamma   90.00
#
_symmetry.space_group_name_H-M   'P 1'
#
loop_
_entity.id
_entity.type
_entity.pdbx_description
1 polymer ?
#
loop_
_entity_poly.entity_id
_entity_poly.type
_entity_poly.pdbx_seq_one_letter_code
_entity_poly.pdbx_strand_id
1 'polypeptide(L)'
;MNIAGLSQHWAARERCEMIALSWDNFLRSNGDEKLPDFTFAELDKVHPHIAPMDDPSQHTESQNQVRYEDMVAVVKKRGKSGLIDLPGCEYALKSLEAMRERDLEGWMAENKYDVVVFPTNGDVALADSDENYESMLDALRDGVKYANGGRSLKHLGVPCITVPMGTLAEEKMPVGLTFCGAAYRDSDLLKYAFAYEAVSRRRESPPLTPSLLSDEIPLQSTSPPLVSSTKPVLKILSTRSISEEDNEREARLITVTGTCHLASSLKAFTNGEPSSLVSWEGNNWTWTARLTQPKIGDKYPSLAKVPRDQFMIVFIAKANNGRAAGSLILID
;
A
#
# COMPACT_ATOMS: atom_id res chain seq x y z
N MET A 1 3.83 -16.56 -20.04
CA MET A 1 2.97 -17.67 -20.48
C MET A 1 2.06 -17.15 -21.58
N ASN A 2 2.08 -17.78 -22.76
CA ASN A 2 1.17 -17.43 -23.84
C ASN A 2 -0.08 -18.29 -23.71
N ILE A 3 -1.26 -17.69 -23.92
CA ILE A 3 -2.52 -18.45 -23.93
C ILE A 3 -2.59 -19.22 -25.25
N ALA A 4 -2.73 -20.54 -25.17
CA ALA A 4 -2.82 -21.38 -26.35
C ALA A 4 -4.00 -20.95 -27.23
N GLY A 5 -3.79 -20.87 -28.54
CA GLY A 5 -4.83 -20.53 -29.52
C GLY A 5 -5.15 -19.05 -29.68
N LEU A 6 -4.53 -18.16 -28.89
CA LEU A 6 -4.63 -16.72 -29.12
C LEU A 6 -3.50 -16.19 -30.00
N SER A 7 -3.79 -15.10 -30.73
CA SER A 7 -2.81 -14.45 -31.59
C SER A 7 -1.69 -13.81 -30.78
N GLN A 8 -0.55 -13.55 -31.43
CA GLN A 8 0.58 -12.83 -30.80
C GLN A 8 0.19 -11.43 -30.32
N HIS A 9 -0.87 -10.84 -30.88
CA HIS A 9 -1.40 -9.54 -30.45
C HIS A 9 -2.09 -9.58 -29.08
N TRP A 10 -2.47 -10.76 -28.57
CA TRP A 10 -3.13 -10.87 -27.28
C TRP A 10 -2.29 -10.30 -26.14
N ALA A 11 -1.00 -10.63 -26.12
CA ALA A 11 -0.10 -10.17 -25.07
C ALA A 11 0.09 -8.64 -25.11
N ALA A 12 -0.09 -7.99 -26.27
CA ALA A 12 -0.10 -6.53 -26.39
C ALA A 12 -1.42 -5.92 -25.89
N ARG A 13 -2.55 -6.62 -26.09
CA ARG A 13 -3.87 -6.24 -25.57
C ARG A 13 -3.93 -6.31 -24.04
N GLU A 14 -3.42 -7.39 -23.45
CA GLU A 14 -3.31 -7.53 -21.99
C GLU A 14 -2.52 -6.40 -21.36
N ARG A 15 -1.43 -5.97 -22.01
CA ARG A 15 -0.51 -4.95 -21.47
C ARG A 15 -0.87 -3.52 -21.83
N CYS A 16 -1.99 -3.27 -22.51
CA CYS A 16 -2.40 -1.93 -22.89
C CYS A 16 -3.91 -1.74 -22.75
N GLU A 17 -4.70 -2.32 -23.65
CA GLU A 17 -6.14 -2.08 -23.68
C GLU A 17 -6.83 -2.51 -22.37
N MET A 18 -6.48 -3.68 -21.84
CA MET A 18 -7.07 -4.16 -20.58
C MET A 18 -6.72 -3.28 -19.38
N ILE A 19 -5.46 -2.85 -19.27
CA ILE A 19 -4.99 -1.95 -18.21
C ILE A 19 -5.67 -0.60 -18.33
N ALA A 20 -5.69 -0.02 -19.53
CA ALA A 20 -6.28 1.29 -19.79
C ALA A 20 -7.76 1.35 -19.40
N LEU A 21 -8.54 0.35 -19.83
CA LEU A 21 -9.97 0.28 -19.49
C LEU A 21 -10.21 0.05 -18.00
N SER A 22 -9.34 -0.71 -17.34
CA SER A 22 -9.46 -0.98 -15.89
C SER A 22 -9.14 0.25 -15.05
N TRP A 23 -8.06 0.97 -15.38
CA TRP A 23 -7.70 2.22 -14.73
C TRP A 23 -8.75 3.33 -14.97
N ASP A 24 -9.25 3.44 -16.20
CA ASP A 24 -10.31 4.40 -16.53
C ASP A 24 -11.61 4.10 -15.78
N ASN A 25 -11.99 2.82 -15.65
CA ASN A 25 -13.14 2.41 -14.85
C ASN A 25 -12.96 2.77 -13.37
N PHE A 26 -11.76 2.56 -12.81
CA PHE A 26 -11.45 2.92 -11.43
C PHE A 26 -11.62 4.43 -11.19
N LEU A 27 -11.04 5.27 -12.05
CA LEU A 27 -11.13 6.73 -11.93
C LEU A 27 -12.57 7.23 -12.05
N ARG A 28 -13.31 6.74 -13.05
CA ARG A 28 -14.73 7.09 -13.21
C ARG A 28 -15.57 6.66 -12.02
N SER A 29 -15.28 5.49 -11.43
CA SER A 29 -15.98 4.99 -10.25
C SER A 29 -15.65 5.79 -8.99
N ASN A 30 -14.46 6.41 -8.92
CA ASN A 30 -14.07 7.28 -7.81
C ASN A 30 -14.85 8.61 -7.83
N GLY A 31 -15.25 9.07 -9.03
CA GLY A 31 -16.13 10.24 -9.19
C GLY A 31 -15.49 11.57 -8.78
N ASP A 32 -14.16 11.66 -8.83
CA ASP A 32 -13.44 12.91 -8.56
C ASP A 32 -13.61 13.86 -9.73
N GLU A 33 -14.20 15.03 -9.49
CA GLU A 33 -14.39 16.06 -10.52
C GLU A 33 -13.08 16.58 -11.11
N LYS A 34 -11.96 16.50 -10.36
CA LYS A 34 -10.63 16.96 -10.81
C LYS A 34 -9.90 15.91 -11.64
N LEU A 35 -10.21 14.63 -11.44
CA LEU A 35 -9.64 13.51 -12.18
C LEU A 35 -10.77 12.54 -12.58
N PRO A 36 -11.68 12.97 -13.46
CA PRO A 36 -12.91 12.22 -13.74
C PRO A 36 -12.63 10.93 -14.52
N ASP A 37 -11.53 10.88 -15.27
CA ASP A 37 -11.14 9.73 -16.06
C ASP A 37 -9.65 9.73 -16.44
N PHE A 38 -9.18 8.64 -17.07
CA PHE A 38 -7.76 8.45 -17.33
C PHE A 38 -7.17 9.47 -18.31
N THR A 39 -7.99 10.13 -19.12
CA THR A 39 -7.51 11.14 -20.09
C THR A 39 -7.10 12.46 -19.44
N PHE A 40 -7.48 12.68 -18.17
CA PHE A 40 -7.10 13.85 -17.38
C PHE A 40 -5.76 13.66 -16.64
N ALA A 41 -5.19 12.45 -16.67
CA ALA A 41 -3.90 12.20 -16.04
C ALA A 41 -2.77 12.93 -16.77
N GLU A 42 -1.94 13.65 -16.02
CA GLU A 42 -0.68 14.22 -16.49
C GLU A 42 0.36 13.10 -16.62
N LEU A 43 0.51 12.55 -17.83
CA LEU A 43 1.27 11.30 -18.06
C LEU A 43 2.75 11.40 -17.66
N ASP A 44 3.35 12.58 -17.79
CA ASP A 44 4.72 12.88 -17.37
C ASP A 44 4.91 12.81 -15.84
N LYS A 45 3.83 12.85 -15.06
CA LYS A 45 3.85 12.73 -13.59
C LYS A 45 3.60 11.30 -13.10
N VAL A 46 3.22 10.36 -13.96
CA VAL A 46 2.82 8.99 -13.53
C VAL A 46 4.04 8.12 -13.20
N HIS A 47 5.21 8.44 -13.73
CA HIS A 47 6.47 7.76 -13.40
C HIS A 47 7.67 8.66 -13.68
N PRO A 48 7.96 9.66 -12.82
CA PRO A 48 9.10 10.54 -13.03
C PRO A 48 10.38 9.70 -12.84
N HIS A 49 11.15 9.51 -13.91
CA HIS A 49 12.41 8.74 -13.90
C HIS A 49 13.49 9.46 -13.10
N ILE A 50 13.45 9.32 -11.77
CA ILE A 50 14.24 10.13 -10.84
C ILE A 50 15.55 9.46 -10.40
N ALA A 51 15.59 8.12 -10.37
CA ALA A 51 16.77 7.39 -9.94
C ALA A 51 17.72 7.07 -11.12
N PRO A 52 19.04 6.96 -10.90
CA PRO A 52 20.02 6.68 -11.95
C PRO A 52 19.74 5.38 -12.73
N MET A 53 19.25 4.34 -12.06
CA MET A 53 18.91 3.05 -12.70
C MET A 53 17.45 2.99 -13.17
N ASP A 54 16.71 4.09 -13.10
CA ASP A 54 15.32 4.16 -13.57
C ASP A 54 15.23 4.47 -15.06
N ASP A 55 15.89 3.64 -15.88
CA ASP A 55 15.78 3.64 -17.34
C ASP A 55 15.10 2.34 -17.83
N PRO A 56 13.79 2.40 -18.15
CA PRO A 56 13.07 1.24 -18.66
C PRO A 56 13.64 0.65 -19.96
N SER A 57 14.39 1.44 -20.74
CA SER A 57 15.00 0.97 -21.99
C SER A 57 16.15 0.00 -21.76
N GLN A 58 16.80 0.08 -20.59
CA GLN A 58 17.95 -0.75 -20.24
C GLN A 58 17.57 -1.98 -19.39
N HIS A 59 16.49 -1.89 -18.62
CA HIS A 59 16.23 -2.84 -17.53
C HIS A 59 14.86 -3.55 -17.59
N THR A 60 14.03 -3.18 -18.56
CA THR A 60 12.71 -3.78 -18.78
C THR A 60 12.58 -4.30 -20.21
N GLU A 61 12.08 -5.54 -20.35
CA GLU A 61 11.70 -6.06 -21.66
C GLU A 61 10.77 -5.09 -22.37
N SER A 62 11.04 -4.77 -23.64
CA SER A 62 10.27 -3.79 -24.42
C SER A 62 8.75 -4.03 -24.39
N GLN A 63 8.34 -5.30 -24.37
CA GLN A 63 6.92 -5.67 -24.30
C GLN A 63 6.25 -5.29 -22.98
N ASN A 64 7.00 -5.16 -21.89
CA ASN A 64 6.50 -4.83 -20.56
C ASN A 64 6.60 -3.32 -20.24
N GLN A 65 7.17 -2.52 -21.15
CA GLN A 65 7.17 -1.06 -21.00
C GLN A 65 5.74 -0.52 -21.09
N VAL A 66 5.40 0.37 -20.15
CA VAL A 66 4.06 0.95 -20.06
C VAL A 66 3.88 2.00 -21.16
N ARG A 67 2.80 1.85 -21.95
CA ARG A 67 2.52 2.69 -23.11
C ARG A 67 1.40 3.68 -22.81
N TYR A 68 1.68 4.67 -21.97
CA TYR A 68 0.66 5.59 -21.45
C TYR A 68 -0.12 6.32 -22.57
N GLU A 69 0.56 6.77 -23.63
CA GLU A 69 -0.09 7.43 -24.77
C GLU A 69 -1.06 6.50 -25.51
N ASP A 70 -0.65 5.25 -25.76
CA ASP A 70 -1.51 4.22 -26.36
C ASP A 70 -2.72 3.96 -25.47
N MET A 71 -2.53 3.87 -24.15
CA MET A 71 -3.61 3.66 -23.18
C MET A 71 -4.63 4.82 -23.21
N VAL A 72 -4.18 6.07 -23.26
CA VAL A 72 -5.06 7.24 -23.43
C VAL A 72 -5.80 7.17 -24.76
N ALA A 73 -5.15 6.74 -25.85
CA ALA A 73 -5.80 6.57 -27.14
C ALA A 73 -6.89 5.48 -27.11
N VAL A 74 -6.68 4.39 -26.37
CA VAL A 74 -7.71 3.36 -26.13
C VAL A 74 -8.90 3.97 -25.40
N VAL A 75 -8.67 4.70 -24.30
CA VAL A 75 -9.75 5.31 -23.52
C VAL A 75 -10.55 6.32 -24.34
N LYS A 76 -9.89 7.17 -25.14
CA LYS A 76 -10.59 8.12 -26.03
C LYS A 76 -11.50 7.43 -27.04
N LYS A 77 -11.17 6.21 -27.47
CA LYS A 77 -11.92 5.43 -28.46
C LYS A 77 -12.89 4.42 -27.84
N ARG A 78 -12.89 4.24 -26.52
CA ARG A 78 -13.63 3.14 -25.86
C ARG A 78 -15.15 3.26 -26.04
N GLY A 79 -15.68 4.47 -26.16
CA GLY A 79 -17.14 4.69 -26.20
C GLY A 79 -17.83 4.03 -25.01
N LYS A 80 -18.77 3.12 -25.28
CA LYS A 80 -19.44 2.31 -24.26
C LYS A 80 -18.77 0.96 -23.99
N SER A 81 -17.74 0.60 -24.75
CA SER A 81 -17.04 -0.66 -24.61
C SER A 81 -16.25 -0.70 -23.30
N GLY A 82 -16.33 -1.85 -22.63
CA GLY A 82 -15.60 -2.17 -21.41
C GLY A 82 -14.65 -3.34 -21.60
N LEU A 83 -14.09 -3.78 -20.48
CA LEU A 83 -13.11 -4.88 -20.44
C LEU A 83 -13.66 -6.18 -21.05
N ILE A 84 -14.93 -6.48 -20.80
CA ILE A 84 -15.59 -7.71 -21.28
C ILE A 84 -15.84 -7.72 -22.79
N ASP A 85 -15.87 -6.55 -23.43
CA ASP A 85 -16.12 -6.41 -24.86
C ASP A 85 -14.85 -6.56 -25.71
N LEU A 86 -13.68 -6.68 -25.06
CA LEU A 86 -12.41 -6.84 -25.75
C LEU A 86 -12.34 -8.19 -26.51
N PRO A 87 -11.95 -8.19 -27.80
CA PRO A 87 -11.92 -9.41 -28.60
C PRO A 87 -10.94 -10.43 -28.02
N GLY A 88 -11.46 -11.65 -27.80
CA GLY A 88 -10.68 -12.79 -27.30
C GLY A 88 -10.80 -13.02 -25.80
N CYS A 89 -11.41 -12.13 -25.01
CA CYS A 89 -11.56 -12.29 -23.56
C CYS A 89 -12.23 -13.60 -23.14
N GLU A 90 -13.36 -13.95 -23.76
CA GLU A 90 -14.08 -15.19 -23.41
C GLU A 90 -13.22 -16.44 -23.69
N TYR A 91 -12.58 -16.48 -24.85
CA TYR A 91 -11.69 -17.59 -25.21
C TYR A 91 -10.48 -17.64 -24.30
N ALA A 92 -9.86 -16.49 -24.01
CA ALA A 92 -8.72 -16.38 -23.12
C ALA A 92 -9.03 -16.93 -21.73
N LEU A 93 -10.17 -16.54 -21.16
CA LEU A 93 -10.62 -17.02 -19.86
C LEU A 93 -10.78 -18.54 -19.86
N LYS A 94 -11.52 -19.10 -20.82
CA LYS A 94 -11.72 -20.55 -20.94
C LYS A 94 -10.39 -21.31 -21.10
N SER A 95 -9.46 -20.76 -21.89
CA SER A 95 -8.15 -21.35 -22.09
C SER A 95 -7.28 -21.30 -20.82
N LEU A 96 -7.33 -20.22 -20.05
CA LEU A 96 -6.60 -20.11 -18.76
C LEU A 96 -7.14 -21.11 -17.74
N GLU A 97 -8.46 -21.26 -17.64
CA GLU A 97 -9.08 -22.26 -16.76
C GLU A 97 -8.65 -23.69 -17.16
N ALA A 98 -8.75 -24.03 -18.46
CA ALA A 98 -8.36 -25.34 -18.96
C ALA A 98 -6.85 -25.61 -18.77
N MET A 99 -6.00 -24.57 -18.85
CA MET A 99 -4.58 -24.69 -18.55
C MET A 99 -4.33 -24.96 -17.07
N ARG A 100 -5.03 -24.29 -16.15
CA ARG A 100 -4.93 -24.56 -14.71
C ARG A 100 -5.33 -26.01 -14.40
N GLU A 101 -6.48 -26.44 -14.92
CA GLU A 101 -6.99 -27.81 -14.74
C GLU A 101 -5.99 -28.86 -15.25
N ARG A 102 -5.44 -28.66 -16.45
CA ARG A 102 -4.50 -29.61 -17.06
C ARG A 102 -3.12 -29.60 -16.38
N ASP A 103 -2.50 -28.43 -16.27
CA ASP A 103 -1.08 -28.30 -15.94
C ASP A 103 -0.80 -28.34 -14.44
N LEU A 104 -1.78 -27.97 -13.60
CA LEU A 104 -1.65 -28.01 -12.16
C LEU A 104 -2.53 -29.09 -11.54
N GLU A 105 -3.84 -29.03 -11.73
CA GLU A 105 -4.78 -29.85 -10.95
C GLU A 105 -4.73 -31.33 -11.37
N GLY A 106 -4.67 -31.59 -12.69
CA GLY A 106 -4.48 -32.92 -13.25
C GLY A 106 -3.16 -33.54 -12.80
N TRP A 107 -2.06 -32.77 -12.90
CA TRP A 107 -0.75 -33.20 -12.42
C TRP A 107 -0.75 -33.49 -10.90
N MET A 108 -1.35 -32.64 -10.08
CA MET A 108 -1.49 -32.86 -8.63
C MET A 108 -2.29 -34.13 -8.34
N ALA A 109 -3.41 -34.35 -9.05
CA ALA A 109 -4.26 -35.52 -8.87
C ALA A 109 -3.55 -36.82 -9.26
N GLU A 110 -2.85 -36.84 -10.41
CA GLU A 110 -2.06 -37.99 -10.88
C GLU A 110 -0.98 -38.40 -9.87
N ASN A 111 -0.34 -37.41 -9.23
CA ASN A 111 0.74 -37.62 -8.27
C ASN A 111 0.27 -37.70 -6.81
N LYS A 112 -1.05 -37.54 -6.56
CA LYS A 112 -1.66 -37.52 -5.22
C LYS A 112 -1.04 -36.46 -4.29
N TYR A 113 -0.81 -35.27 -4.82
CA TYR A 113 -0.35 -34.11 -4.03
C TYR A 113 -1.54 -33.29 -3.55
N ASP A 114 -1.57 -33.01 -2.24
CA ASP A 114 -2.58 -32.14 -1.63
C ASP A 114 -2.24 -30.65 -1.76
N VAL A 115 -0.95 -30.33 -1.84
CA VAL A 115 -0.42 -28.95 -1.89
C VAL A 115 0.98 -28.94 -2.49
N VAL A 116 1.32 -27.84 -3.17
CA VAL A 116 2.67 -27.56 -3.65
C VAL A 116 3.27 -26.47 -2.77
N VAL A 117 4.51 -26.66 -2.31
CA VAL A 117 5.16 -25.74 -1.36
C VAL A 117 6.57 -25.40 -1.83
N PHE A 118 6.91 -24.10 -1.84
CA PHE A 118 8.22 -23.61 -2.26
C PHE A 118 8.57 -22.27 -1.58
N PRO A 119 9.87 -21.94 -1.43
CA PRO A 119 10.29 -20.62 -0.98
C PRO A 119 9.70 -19.52 -1.87
N THR A 120 9.14 -18.47 -1.26
CA THR A 120 8.42 -17.42 -2.00
C THR A 120 9.36 -16.64 -2.92
N ASN A 121 10.59 -16.39 -2.50
CA ASN A 121 11.63 -15.71 -3.29
C ASN A 121 12.91 -16.54 -3.23
N GLY A 122 13.75 -16.41 -4.27
CA GLY A 122 15.07 -17.01 -4.32
C GLY A 122 16.13 -16.24 -3.54
N ASP A 123 15.96 -14.92 -3.40
CA ASP A 123 16.88 -14.02 -2.71
C ASP A 123 16.18 -12.69 -2.34
N VAL A 124 16.90 -11.78 -1.69
CA VAL A 124 16.44 -10.42 -1.33
C VAL A 124 17.27 -9.38 -2.06
N ALA A 125 16.61 -8.47 -2.77
CA ALA A 125 17.29 -7.37 -3.48
C ALA A 125 17.94 -6.39 -2.49
N LEU A 126 19.09 -5.85 -2.88
CA LEU A 126 19.77 -4.81 -2.11
C LEU A 126 19.02 -3.47 -2.21
N ALA A 127 19.07 -2.71 -1.12
CA ALA A 127 18.32 -1.45 -0.99
C ALA A 127 18.80 -0.36 -1.96
N ASP A 128 20.00 -0.48 -2.53
CA ASP A 128 20.59 0.47 -3.49
C ASP A 128 20.46 0.03 -4.96
N SER A 129 19.58 -0.93 -5.25
CA SER A 129 19.35 -1.46 -6.62
C SER A 129 18.84 -0.42 -7.63
N ASP A 130 18.36 0.73 -7.18
CA ASP A 130 17.98 1.88 -8.00
C ASP A 130 19.15 2.87 -8.24
N GLU A 131 20.30 2.63 -7.60
CA GLU A 131 21.48 3.50 -7.65
C GLU A 131 22.74 2.80 -8.16
N ASN A 132 22.86 1.51 -7.87
CA ASN A 132 24.02 0.69 -8.18
C ASN A 132 23.66 -0.37 -9.22
N TYR A 133 24.43 -0.38 -10.32
CA TYR A 133 24.19 -1.28 -11.44
C TYR A 133 24.34 -2.77 -11.08
N GLU A 134 25.31 -3.15 -10.25
CA GLU A 134 25.49 -4.55 -9.84
C GLU A 134 24.35 -5.00 -8.92
N SER A 135 23.99 -4.18 -7.93
CA SER A 135 22.83 -4.41 -7.06
C SER A 135 21.53 -4.55 -7.86
N MET A 136 21.38 -3.74 -8.91
CA MET A 136 20.26 -3.82 -9.84
C MET A 136 20.26 -5.13 -10.62
N LEU A 137 21.40 -5.55 -11.18
CA LEU A 137 21.50 -6.83 -11.89
C LEU A 137 21.11 -8.01 -10.98
N ASP A 138 21.56 -7.99 -9.72
CA ASP A 138 21.19 -8.99 -8.73
C ASP A 138 19.69 -8.99 -8.42
N ALA A 139 19.08 -7.81 -8.31
CA ALA A 139 17.65 -7.63 -8.10
C ALA A 139 16.81 -8.09 -9.32
N LEU A 140 17.37 -8.04 -10.53
CA LEU A 140 16.70 -8.44 -11.77
C LEU A 140 16.73 -9.94 -12.04
N ARG A 141 17.45 -10.74 -11.24
CA ARG A 141 17.50 -12.20 -11.39
C ARG A 141 16.13 -12.84 -11.23
N ASP A 142 15.93 -13.97 -11.93
CA ASP A 142 14.71 -14.76 -11.80
C ASP A 142 14.56 -15.30 -10.37
N GLY A 143 13.32 -15.28 -9.85
CA GLY A 143 13.03 -15.57 -8.44
C GLY A 143 13.37 -14.45 -7.44
N VAL A 144 14.07 -13.39 -7.87
CA VAL A 144 14.36 -12.19 -7.03
C VAL A 144 13.46 -11.03 -7.44
N LYS A 145 13.52 -10.63 -8.73
CA LYS A 145 12.70 -9.54 -9.30
C LYS A 145 11.21 -9.73 -9.03
N TYR A 146 10.78 -10.98 -9.19
CA TYR A 146 9.45 -11.44 -8.86
C TYR A 146 9.55 -12.70 -8.02
N ALA A 147 8.59 -12.88 -7.12
CA ALA A 147 8.43 -14.11 -6.36
C ALA A 147 8.32 -15.34 -7.29
N ASN A 148 8.82 -16.48 -6.81
CA ASN A 148 8.75 -17.78 -7.49
C ASN A 148 7.30 -18.10 -7.92
N GLY A 149 7.16 -18.65 -9.12
CA GLY A 149 5.87 -18.88 -9.79
C GLY A 149 5.30 -17.67 -10.54
N GLY A 150 5.61 -16.45 -10.08
CA GLY A 150 5.46 -15.19 -10.81
C GLY A 150 4.13 -15.02 -11.56
N ARG A 151 4.23 -14.77 -12.87
CA ARG A 151 3.06 -14.58 -13.74
C ARG A 151 2.21 -15.83 -13.87
N SER A 152 2.80 -17.02 -13.89
CA SER A 152 2.08 -18.27 -14.19
C SER A 152 0.98 -18.55 -13.16
N LEU A 153 1.28 -18.44 -11.87
CA LEU A 153 0.29 -18.67 -10.81
C LEU A 153 -0.85 -17.64 -10.85
N LYS A 154 -0.51 -16.36 -11.04
CA LYS A 154 -1.48 -15.26 -11.11
C LYS A 154 -2.37 -15.34 -12.34
N HIS A 155 -1.79 -15.67 -13.50
CA HIS A 155 -2.49 -15.70 -14.78
C HIS A 155 -3.50 -16.86 -14.83
N LEU A 156 -3.19 -17.97 -14.16
CA LEU A 156 -4.06 -19.15 -14.07
C LEU A 156 -5.07 -19.09 -12.90
N GLY A 157 -5.00 -18.07 -12.04
CA GLY A 157 -5.88 -17.94 -10.88
C GLY A 157 -5.61 -19.01 -9.81
N VAL A 158 -4.35 -19.42 -9.61
CA VAL A 158 -3.97 -20.43 -8.63
C VAL A 158 -4.01 -19.83 -7.22
N PRO A 159 -4.82 -20.37 -6.28
CA PRO A 159 -4.85 -19.89 -4.92
C PRO A 159 -3.51 -20.19 -4.23
N CYS A 160 -2.97 -19.18 -3.55
CA CYS A 160 -1.70 -19.23 -2.86
C CYS A 160 -1.81 -18.59 -1.48
N ILE A 161 -1.10 -19.13 -0.50
CA ILE A 161 -0.92 -18.52 0.82
C ILE A 161 0.56 -18.58 1.20
N THR A 162 1.09 -17.46 1.70
CA THR A 162 2.48 -17.36 2.13
C THR A 162 2.54 -17.17 3.65
N VAL A 163 3.39 -17.96 4.31
CA VAL A 163 3.67 -17.88 5.74
C VAL A 163 5.16 -17.67 5.99
N PRO A 164 5.57 -17.17 7.17
CA PRO A 164 6.99 -16.96 7.48
C PRO A 164 7.76 -18.29 7.45
N MET A 165 8.76 -18.41 6.60
CA MET A 165 9.69 -19.54 6.58
C MET A 165 10.79 -19.38 7.64
N GLY A 166 11.14 -18.13 7.95
CA GLY A 166 12.16 -17.74 8.92
C GLY A 166 12.87 -16.46 8.51
N THR A 167 13.97 -16.18 9.19
CA THR A 167 14.85 -15.04 8.93
C THR A 167 16.20 -15.57 8.47
N LEU A 168 16.77 -14.99 7.40
CA LEU A 168 18.14 -15.30 6.99
C LEU A 168 19.13 -14.96 8.11
N ALA A 169 20.07 -15.86 8.37
CA ALA A 169 20.91 -15.80 9.56
C ALA A 169 21.87 -14.59 9.54
N GLU A 170 22.36 -14.20 8.37
CA GLU A 170 23.35 -13.13 8.22
C GLU A 170 22.67 -11.79 7.92
N GLU A 171 21.82 -11.75 6.90
CA GLU A 171 21.14 -10.56 6.38
C GLU A 171 20.01 -10.08 7.29
N LYS A 172 19.54 -10.95 8.20
CA LYS A 172 18.38 -10.70 9.08
C LYS A 172 17.10 -10.35 8.32
N MET A 173 16.98 -10.81 7.07
CA MET A 173 15.80 -10.59 6.23
C MET A 173 14.80 -11.74 6.36
N PRO A 174 13.50 -11.46 6.58
CA PRO A 174 12.48 -12.49 6.61
C PRO A 174 12.23 -13.06 5.21
N VAL A 175 12.07 -14.38 5.13
CA VAL A 175 11.75 -15.12 3.91
C VAL A 175 10.43 -15.87 4.05
N GLY A 176 9.66 -15.91 2.96
CA GLY A 176 8.34 -16.55 2.91
C GLY A 176 8.39 -18.00 2.41
N LEU A 177 7.42 -18.80 2.84
CA LEU A 177 7.10 -20.12 2.31
C LEU A 177 5.71 -20.05 1.67
N THR A 178 5.61 -20.29 0.36
CA THR A 178 4.33 -20.25 -0.37
C THR A 178 3.77 -21.66 -0.51
N PHE A 179 2.49 -21.81 -0.17
CA PHE A 179 1.66 -22.98 -0.41
C PHE A 179 0.68 -22.63 -1.53
N CYS A 180 0.56 -23.47 -2.55
CA CYS A 180 -0.46 -23.34 -3.58
C CYS A 180 -1.11 -24.68 -3.92
N GLY A 181 -2.32 -24.63 -4.48
CA GLY A 181 -3.09 -25.84 -4.76
C GLY A 181 -4.19 -25.61 -5.78
N ALA A 182 -5.08 -26.60 -5.90
CA ALA A 182 -6.21 -26.55 -6.82
C ALA A 182 -7.14 -25.37 -6.53
N ALA A 183 -7.81 -24.86 -7.57
CA ALA A 183 -8.73 -23.75 -7.42
C ALA A 183 -9.87 -24.05 -6.44
N TYR A 184 -10.30 -23.01 -5.74
CA TYR A 184 -11.42 -23.04 -4.78
C TYR A 184 -11.19 -23.97 -3.56
N ARG A 185 -9.95 -24.40 -3.33
CA ARG A 185 -9.52 -25.17 -2.14
C ARG A 185 -8.83 -24.29 -1.09
N ASP A 186 -9.12 -23.00 -1.07
CA ASP A 186 -8.54 -21.99 -0.18
C ASP A 186 -8.67 -22.37 1.31
N SER A 187 -9.78 -23.02 1.69
CA SER A 187 -9.97 -23.52 3.06
C SER A 187 -8.95 -24.59 3.44
N ASP A 188 -8.53 -25.45 2.51
CA ASP A 188 -7.51 -26.47 2.76
C ASP A 188 -6.12 -25.84 2.82
N LEU A 189 -5.83 -24.87 1.94
CA LEU A 189 -4.59 -24.07 2.01
C LEU A 189 -4.43 -23.34 3.35
N LEU A 190 -5.51 -22.73 3.86
CA LEU A 190 -5.52 -22.10 5.18
C LEU A 190 -5.23 -23.10 6.30
N LYS A 191 -5.76 -24.33 6.23
CA LYS A 191 -5.47 -25.38 7.20
C LYS A 191 -3.99 -25.77 7.17
N TYR A 192 -3.41 -25.96 5.98
CA TYR A 192 -2.01 -26.34 5.82
C TYR A 192 -1.07 -25.25 6.32
N ALA A 193 -1.32 -24.00 5.94
CA ALA A 193 -0.58 -22.84 6.40
C ALA A 193 -0.65 -22.69 7.93
N PHE A 194 -1.85 -22.80 8.51
CA PHE A 194 -2.04 -22.74 9.95
C PHE A 194 -1.31 -23.88 10.67
N ALA A 195 -1.41 -25.12 10.17
CA ALA A 195 -0.72 -26.26 10.77
C ALA A 195 0.80 -26.07 10.75
N TYR A 196 1.35 -25.54 9.65
CA TYR A 196 2.76 -25.18 9.56
C TYR A 196 3.14 -24.09 10.57
N GLU A 197 2.42 -22.96 10.58
CA GLU A 197 2.75 -21.80 11.42
C GLU A 197 2.61 -22.10 12.92
N ALA A 198 1.58 -22.87 13.31
CA ALA A 198 1.34 -23.25 14.70
C ALA A 198 2.51 -24.03 15.31
N VAL A 199 3.19 -24.84 14.51
CA VAL A 199 4.36 -25.63 14.90
C VAL A 199 5.65 -24.83 14.72
N SER A 200 5.82 -24.16 13.58
CA SER A 200 7.09 -23.55 13.18
C SER A 200 7.38 -22.24 13.92
N ARG A 201 6.34 -21.42 14.16
CA ARG A 201 6.40 -20.12 14.85
C ARG A 201 7.58 -19.25 14.43
N ARG A 202 7.88 -19.23 13.12
CA ARG A 202 9.09 -18.65 12.54
C ARG A 202 9.09 -17.13 12.46
N ARG A 203 7.96 -16.49 12.78
CA ARG A 203 7.86 -15.03 12.75
C ARG A 203 8.66 -14.41 13.89
N GLU A 204 9.48 -13.43 13.55
CA GLU A 204 10.17 -12.55 14.48
C GLU A 204 9.68 -11.10 14.30
N SER A 205 9.64 -10.33 15.39
CA SER A 205 9.29 -8.90 15.31
C SER A 205 10.45 -8.11 14.69
N PRO A 206 10.20 -7.19 13.73
CA PRO A 206 11.26 -6.39 13.15
C PRO A 206 11.98 -5.53 14.21
N PRO A 207 13.32 -5.53 14.26
CA PRO A 207 14.07 -4.84 15.33
C PRO A 207 14.03 -3.31 15.21
N LEU A 208 13.78 -2.77 14.01
CA LEU A 208 13.73 -1.33 13.75
C LEU A 208 12.39 -0.69 14.15
N THR A 209 11.38 -1.48 14.51
CA THR A 209 10.06 -1.00 14.91
C THR A 209 9.63 -1.70 16.20
N PRO A 210 10.29 -1.40 17.33
CA PRO A 210 9.89 -1.97 18.61
C PRO A 210 8.47 -1.53 18.96
N SER A 211 7.76 -2.38 19.72
CA SER A 211 6.42 -2.03 20.17
C SER A 211 6.44 -0.80 21.06
N LEU A 212 5.49 0.09 20.83
CA LEU A 212 5.23 1.27 21.64
C LEU A 212 4.16 0.95 22.68
N LEU A 213 4.18 1.67 23.80
CA LEU A 213 3.11 1.58 24.80
C LEU A 213 1.72 1.90 24.23
N SER A 214 1.66 2.67 23.14
CA SER A 214 0.42 2.99 22.43
C SER A 214 -0.14 1.83 21.59
N ASP A 215 0.64 0.78 21.30
CA ASP A 215 0.19 -0.37 20.52
C ASP A 215 -0.70 -1.30 21.35
N GLU A 216 -0.54 -1.26 22.68
CA GLU A 216 -1.39 -1.98 23.61
C GLU A 216 -2.63 -1.15 23.93
N ILE A 217 -3.77 -1.55 23.38
CA ILE A 217 -5.07 -0.96 23.74
C ILE A 217 -5.69 -1.82 24.83
N PRO A 218 -5.62 -1.41 26.12
CA PRO A 218 -6.28 -2.16 27.18
C PRO A 218 -7.78 -2.12 26.96
N LEU A 219 -8.37 -3.29 26.70
CA LEU A 219 -9.82 -3.44 26.67
C LEU A 219 -10.34 -3.26 28.10
N GLN A 220 -11.00 -2.14 28.37
CA GLN A 220 -11.69 -1.95 29.65
C GLN A 220 -12.84 -2.95 29.72
N SER A 221 -12.74 -3.90 30.65
CA SER A 221 -13.70 -5.00 30.89
C SER A 221 -15.05 -4.52 31.41
N THR A 222 -15.19 -3.24 31.73
CA THR A 222 -16.44 -2.62 32.17
C THR A 222 -16.81 -1.49 31.21
N SER A 223 -17.65 -1.79 30.22
CA SER A 223 -18.42 -0.73 29.58
C SER A 223 -19.40 -0.20 30.64
N PRO A 224 -19.32 1.06 31.10
CA PRO A 224 -20.50 1.67 31.71
C PRO A 224 -21.65 1.55 30.70
N PRO A 225 -22.91 1.41 31.16
CA PRO A 225 -24.06 1.34 30.24
C PRO A 225 -23.98 2.51 29.25
N LEU A 226 -24.44 2.35 28.01
CA LEU A 226 -24.46 3.44 27.02
C LEU A 226 -25.32 4.61 27.54
N VAL A 227 -24.73 5.50 28.36
CA VAL A 227 -25.48 6.56 29.05
C VAL A 227 -25.79 7.72 28.08
N SER A 228 -25.12 7.80 26.93
CA SER A 228 -25.46 8.73 25.84
C SER A 228 -24.64 8.43 24.58
N SER A 229 -25.25 8.57 23.39
CA SER A 229 -24.56 8.52 22.10
C SER A 229 -23.88 9.84 21.71
N THR A 230 -24.09 10.91 22.48
CA THR A 230 -23.61 12.25 22.15
C THR A 230 -22.09 12.31 22.27
N LYS A 231 -21.43 12.66 21.18
CA LYS A 231 -19.98 12.89 21.10
C LYS A 231 -19.61 14.36 21.31
N PRO A 232 -18.40 14.67 21.79
CA PRO A 232 -17.87 16.03 21.76
C PRO A 232 -17.95 16.65 20.36
N VAL A 233 -18.11 17.97 20.29
CA VAL A 233 -18.01 18.73 19.04
C VAL A 233 -16.74 19.56 19.11
N LEU A 234 -15.68 19.11 18.44
CA LEU A 234 -14.39 19.78 18.35
C LEU A 234 -14.27 20.47 16.98
N LYS A 235 -13.96 21.77 16.97
CA LYS A 235 -13.73 22.56 15.77
C LYS A 235 -12.45 23.36 15.91
N ILE A 236 -11.68 23.42 14.83
CA ILE A 236 -10.57 24.35 14.68
C ILE A 236 -11.11 25.60 14.02
N LEU A 237 -10.81 26.77 14.60
CA LEU A 237 -11.24 28.07 14.09
C LEU A 237 -10.10 28.79 13.35
N SER A 238 -8.88 28.73 13.87
CA SER A 238 -7.73 29.32 13.20
C SER A 238 -6.43 28.58 13.52
N THR A 239 -5.52 28.64 12.57
CA THR A 239 -4.17 28.10 12.67
C THR A 239 -3.20 29.20 12.25
N ARG A 240 -2.26 29.55 13.12
CA ARG A 240 -1.16 30.47 12.83
C ARG A 240 0.15 29.72 12.99
N SER A 241 0.99 29.75 11.97
CA SER A 241 2.32 29.18 11.99
C SER A 241 3.33 30.27 11.67
N ILE A 242 4.40 30.36 12.46
CA ILE A 242 5.50 31.31 12.27
C ILE A 242 6.79 30.52 12.13
N SER A 243 7.45 30.69 10.98
CA SER A 243 8.76 30.14 10.71
C SER A 243 9.84 30.82 11.55
N GLU A 244 10.68 30.03 12.19
CA GLU A 244 11.91 30.49 12.83
C GLU A 244 13.11 30.14 11.96
N GLU A 245 14.06 31.05 11.82
CA GLU A 245 15.31 30.78 11.11
C GLU A 245 16.19 29.84 11.95
N ASP A 246 16.44 28.65 11.40
CA ASP A 246 17.38 27.68 11.94
C ASP A 246 18.08 27.00 10.74
N ASN A 247 19.40 26.91 10.79
CA ASN A 247 20.20 26.36 9.70
C ASN A 247 20.06 24.83 9.61
N GLU A 248 19.89 24.14 10.73
CA GLU A 248 19.90 22.67 10.80
C GLU A 248 18.49 22.06 10.91
N ARG A 249 17.53 22.82 11.46
CA ARG A 249 16.16 22.33 11.70
C ARG A 249 15.13 23.21 11.04
N GLU A 250 13.98 22.62 10.74
CA GLU A 250 12.78 23.40 10.52
C GLU A 250 12.13 23.64 11.87
N ALA A 251 11.99 24.91 12.24
CA ALA A 251 11.34 25.33 13.47
C ALA A 251 10.11 26.17 13.16
N ARG A 252 9.01 25.86 13.85
CA ARG A 252 7.73 26.57 13.74
C ARG A 252 7.18 26.87 15.12
N LEU A 253 6.82 28.13 15.37
CA LEU A 253 5.93 28.48 16.47
C LEU A 253 4.50 28.45 15.96
N ILE A 254 3.72 27.50 16.47
CA ILE A 254 2.36 27.24 15.99
C ILE A 254 1.37 27.57 17.10
N THR A 255 0.32 28.32 16.74
CA THR A 255 -0.84 28.57 17.58
C THR A 255 -2.10 28.15 16.86
N VAL A 256 -2.87 27.27 17.47
CA VAL A 256 -4.16 26.79 16.99
C VAL A 256 -5.23 27.20 17.97
N THR A 257 -6.33 27.76 17.48
CA THR A 257 -7.49 28.10 18.30
C THR A 257 -8.73 27.41 17.76
N GLY A 258 -9.68 27.14 18.65
CA GLY A 258 -10.89 26.44 18.27
C GLY A 258 -11.97 26.48 19.33
N THR A 259 -13.05 25.73 19.07
CA THR A 259 -14.09 25.46 20.06
C THR A 259 -14.23 23.98 20.34
N CYS A 260 -14.61 23.64 21.57
CA CYS A 260 -14.91 22.30 21.99
C CYS A 260 -16.13 22.31 22.91
N HIS A 261 -17.17 21.55 22.54
CA HIS A 261 -18.35 21.35 23.37
C HIS A 261 -18.44 19.91 23.85
N LEU A 262 -18.99 19.72 25.06
CA LEU A 262 -19.29 18.41 25.65
C LEU A 262 -18.04 17.54 25.90
N ALA A 263 -16.86 18.15 26.06
CA ALA A 263 -15.62 17.47 26.41
C ALA A 263 -15.28 17.68 27.89
N SER A 264 -14.73 16.65 28.51
CA SER A 264 -14.11 16.70 29.84
C SER A 264 -12.59 16.73 29.79
N SER A 265 -11.98 16.39 28.65
CA SER A 265 -10.56 16.61 28.39
C SER A 265 -10.31 16.91 26.92
N LEU A 266 -9.25 17.67 26.64
CA LEU A 266 -8.73 17.95 25.31
C LEU A 266 -7.21 17.79 25.34
N LYS A 267 -6.67 16.93 24.48
CA LYS A 267 -5.24 16.65 24.36
C LYS A 267 -4.76 16.95 22.95
N ALA A 268 -3.52 17.40 22.84
CA ALA A 268 -2.83 17.60 21.57
C ALA A 268 -1.68 16.60 21.45
N PHE A 269 -1.46 16.10 20.25
CA PHE A 269 -0.36 15.24 19.87
C PHE A 269 0.32 15.80 18.64
N THR A 270 1.65 15.74 18.60
CA THR A 270 2.49 16.25 17.51
C THR A 270 3.38 15.14 17.00
N ASN A 271 3.26 14.79 15.72
CA ASN A 271 3.97 13.68 15.09
C ASN A 271 3.87 12.36 15.89
N GLY A 272 2.70 12.10 16.49
CA GLY A 272 2.42 10.90 17.29
C GLY A 272 2.68 11.04 18.78
N GLU A 273 3.43 12.05 19.21
CA GLU A 273 3.83 12.23 20.61
C GLU A 273 2.91 13.20 21.37
N PRO A 274 2.65 13.00 22.68
CA PRO A 274 1.95 13.98 23.50
C PRO A 274 2.61 15.35 23.42
N SER A 275 1.81 16.39 23.17
CA SER A 275 2.32 17.75 22.97
C SER A 275 2.02 18.66 24.16
N SER A 276 2.32 19.96 24.00
CA SER A 276 1.98 21.00 24.97
C SER A 276 0.51 20.93 25.38
N LEU A 277 0.24 21.29 26.64
CA LEU A 277 -1.12 21.31 27.17
C LEU A 277 -2.00 22.29 26.37
N VAL A 278 -3.25 21.89 26.16
CA VAL A 278 -4.26 22.76 25.55
C VAL A 278 -4.86 23.62 26.65
N SER A 279 -4.80 24.95 26.49
CA SER A 279 -5.48 25.89 27.36
C SER A 279 -6.93 26.05 26.87
N TRP A 280 -7.90 26.10 27.79
CA TRP A 280 -9.30 26.28 27.44
C TRP A 280 -10.05 27.15 28.44
N GLU A 281 -11.00 27.93 27.96
CA GLU A 281 -11.87 28.77 28.77
C GLU A 281 -13.30 28.67 28.23
N GLY A 282 -14.20 28.11 29.04
CA GLY A 282 -15.54 27.75 28.60
C GLY A 282 -15.48 26.73 27.45
N ASN A 283 -15.96 27.13 26.27
CA ASN A 283 -15.93 26.29 25.07
C ASN A 283 -14.78 26.64 24.12
N ASN A 284 -14.00 27.68 24.40
CA ASN A 284 -12.89 28.10 23.54
C ASN A 284 -11.60 27.44 24.02
N TRP A 285 -10.74 27.05 23.08
CA TRP A 285 -9.45 26.49 23.39
C TRP A 285 -8.35 27.07 22.51
N THR A 286 -7.15 27.10 23.06
CA THR A 286 -5.93 27.56 22.41
C THR A 286 -4.82 26.58 22.75
N TRP A 287 -4.09 26.17 21.73
CA TRP A 287 -2.89 25.38 21.86
C TRP A 287 -1.74 26.10 21.17
N THR A 288 -0.60 26.19 21.85
CA THR A 288 0.62 26.76 21.31
C THR A 288 1.79 25.84 21.59
N ALA A 289 2.57 25.54 20.57
CA ALA A 289 3.81 24.81 20.71
C ALA A 289 4.86 25.29 19.72
N ARG A 290 6.12 25.19 20.14
CA ARG A 290 7.28 25.31 19.26
C ARG A 290 7.65 23.91 18.81
N LEU A 291 7.48 23.62 17.52
CA LEU A 291 7.83 22.32 16.95
C LEU A 291 9.10 22.44 16.14
N THR A 292 9.93 21.40 16.20
CA THR A 292 11.15 21.32 15.40
C THR A 292 11.28 19.94 14.80
N GLN A 293 11.74 19.87 13.55
CA GLN A 293 12.15 18.62 12.92
C GLN A 293 13.50 18.79 12.22
N PRO A 294 14.31 17.73 12.10
CA PRO A 294 15.51 17.77 11.28
C PRO A 294 15.15 18.12 9.83
N LYS A 295 15.97 18.94 9.16
CA LYS A 295 15.86 19.07 7.71
C LYS A 295 16.28 17.75 7.07
N ILE A 296 15.36 17.10 6.36
CA ILE A 296 15.65 15.86 5.65
C ILE A 296 16.06 16.23 4.22
N GLY A 297 17.31 15.94 3.88
CA GLY A 297 17.80 16.04 2.51
C GLY A 297 17.57 14.73 1.80
N ASP A 298 16.50 14.65 1.00
CA ASP A 298 16.25 13.48 0.17
C ASP A 298 17.12 13.53 -1.09
N LYS A 299 17.73 12.38 -1.41
CA LYS A 299 18.45 12.20 -2.67
C LYS A 299 17.51 12.37 -3.88
N TYR A 300 16.28 11.88 -3.74
CA TYR A 300 15.20 12.03 -4.72
C TYR A 300 14.02 12.73 -4.04
N PRO A 301 13.98 14.07 -4.06
CA PRO A 301 12.92 14.82 -3.38
C PRO A 301 11.57 14.51 -4.02
N SER A 302 10.52 14.50 -3.20
CA SER A 302 9.15 14.38 -3.69
C SER A 302 8.79 15.56 -4.60
N LEU A 303 7.98 15.30 -5.63
CA LEU A 303 7.52 16.33 -6.59
C LEU A 303 6.69 17.44 -5.92
N ALA A 304 6.15 17.17 -4.74
CA ALA A 304 5.43 18.12 -3.91
C ALA A 304 5.67 17.77 -2.43
N LYS A 305 5.31 18.71 -1.54
CA LYS A 305 5.26 18.43 -0.11
C LYS A 305 4.30 17.29 0.17
N VAL A 306 4.76 16.32 0.94
CA VAL A 306 3.98 15.18 1.43
C VAL A 306 3.83 15.27 2.95
N PRO A 307 2.94 14.49 3.60
CA PRO A 307 2.69 14.61 5.04
C PRO A 307 3.94 14.49 5.94
N ARG A 308 5.02 13.82 5.49
CA ARG A 308 6.29 13.77 6.23
C ARG A 308 7.07 15.10 6.26
N ASP A 309 6.79 16.01 5.32
CA ASP A 309 7.41 17.33 5.21
C ASP A 309 6.65 18.38 6.05
N GLN A 310 5.65 17.94 6.81
CA GLN A 310 4.71 18.77 7.55
C GLN A 310 4.64 18.34 9.02
N PHE A 311 4.28 19.26 9.89
CA PHE A 311 3.95 18.94 11.27
C PHE A 311 2.53 18.40 11.36
N MET A 312 2.40 17.14 11.79
CA MET A 312 1.12 16.50 12.04
C MET A 312 0.65 16.80 13.45
N ILE A 313 -0.49 17.48 13.59
CA ILE A 313 -1.08 17.81 14.89
C ILE A 313 -2.46 17.18 15.01
N VAL A 314 -2.65 16.37 16.05
CA VAL A 314 -3.92 15.71 16.35
C VAL A 314 -4.46 16.22 17.68
N PHE A 315 -5.68 16.75 17.65
CA PHE A 315 -6.44 17.13 18.84
C PHE A 315 -7.48 16.07 19.15
N ILE A 316 -7.53 15.59 20.39
CA ILE A 316 -8.49 14.58 20.85
C ILE A 316 -9.27 15.15 22.04
N ALA A 317 -10.57 15.37 21.82
CA ALA A 317 -11.53 15.69 22.86
C ALA A 317 -12.18 14.40 23.37
N LYS A 318 -12.22 14.18 24.69
CA LYS A 318 -12.96 13.05 25.30
C LYS A 318 -14.02 13.57 26.25
N ALA A 319 -15.19 12.94 26.24
CA ALA A 319 -16.27 13.15 27.19
C ALA A 319 -16.23 12.10 28.31
N ASN A 320 -16.88 12.39 29.44
CA ASN A 320 -17.01 11.46 30.57
C ASN A 320 -17.79 10.19 30.23
N ASN A 321 -18.61 10.21 29.18
CA ASN A 321 -19.33 9.04 28.68
C ASN A 321 -18.48 8.13 27.78
N GLY A 322 -17.18 8.38 27.65
CA GLY A 322 -16.25 7.62 26.82
C GLY A 322 -16.28 7.98 25.32
N ARG A 323 -17.19 8.85 24.86
CA ARG A 323 -17.21 9.33 23.48
C ARG A 323 -16.07 10.33 23.25
N ALA A 324 -15.53 10.33 22.04
CA ALA A 324 -14.43 11.22 21.65
C ALA A 324 -14.69 11.88 20.30
N ALA A 325 -14.02 13.00 20.07
CA ALA A 325 -13.89 13.64 18.77
C ALA A 325 -12.43 13.96 18.50
N GLY A 326 -11.98 13.73 17.27
CA GLY A 326 -10.62 14.02 16.81
C GLY A 326 -10.62 15.09 15.74
N SER A 327 -9.56 15.89 15.70
CA SER A 327 -9.27 16.78 14.57
C SER A 327 -7.79 16.67 14.24
N LEU A 328 -7.47 16.57 12.94
CA LEU A 328 -6.12 16.48 12.41
C LEU A 328 -5.85 17.72 11.56
N ILE A 329 -4.67 18.30 11.72
CA ILE A 329 -4.13 19.32 10.81
C ILE A 329 -2.69 18.98 10.44
N LEU A 330 -2.31 19.33 9.21
CA LEU A 330 -0.95 19.29 8.71
C LEU A 330 -0.49 20.74 8.50
N ILE A 331 0.70 21.07 8.99
CA ILE A 331 1.26 22.43 8.92
C ILE A 331 2.61 22.40 8.22
N ASP A 332 2.74 23.25 7.21
CA ASP A 332 3.94 23.50 6.42
C ASP A 332 5.02 24.35 7.10
#